data_AF-A0A0N4WZL5-F1
#
_entry.id   AF-A0A0N4WZL5-F1
#
_cell.length_a   1.000
_cell.length_b   1.000
_cell.length_c   1.000
_cell.angle_alpha   90.00
_cell.angle_beta   90.00
_cell.angle_gamma   90.00
#
_symmetry.space_group_name_H-M   'P 1'
#
loop_
_entity.id
_entity.type
_entity.pdbx_description
1 polymer ?
#
loop_
_entity_poly.entity_id
_entity_poly.type
_entity_poly.pdbx_seq_one_letter_code
_entity_poly.pdbx_strand_id
1 'polypeptide(L)'
;MWTKDTCLRFQRQNHFEGISDVETLKRYVQGQDLLIVQAKGGCWSSLGKAGGLQQISLADACETKSIAAHEIGHTLGFYHTMSRHDRNDHIIVNVENIQKYWVSLFEWKSSEMNHNFGLDYDYDSIMRYRASDAAINPELPTLTPYDKDYRETLGSPFVSFIDALMLNKLYGCDSELAELISLRESCYAGVPHMSHNVGALSASIGRTYSRNLLYYQELQSSKV
;
A
#
# COMPACT_ATOMS: atom_id res chain seq x y z
N MET A 1 -9.52 -2.24 -1.66
CA MET A 1 -8.96 -1.13 -2.46
C MET A 1 -8.02 -1.68 -3.51
N TRP A 2 -6.95 -2.38 -3.12
CA TRP A 2 -6.00 -3.01 -4.04
C TRP A 2 -6.61 -3.92 -5.11
N THR A 3 -7.70 -4.65 -4.82
CA THR A 3 -8.34 -5.56 -5.78
C THR A 3 -9.05 -4.89 -6.95
N LYS A 4 -9.29 -3.56 -6.89
CA LYS A 4 -10.08 -2.83 -7.87
C LYS A 4 -9.32 -2.67 -9.19
N ASP A 5 -8.10 -2.17 -9.10
CA ASP A 5 -7.28 -1.75 -10.24
C ASP A 5 -6.03 -2.66 -10.39
N THR A 6 -6.05 -3.84 -9.76
CA THR A 6 -4.99 -4.87 -9.87
C THR A 6 -5.54 -6.29 -9.97
N CYS A 7 -4.68 -7.23 -10.37
CA CYS A 7 -5.02 -8.64 -10.41
C CYS A 7 -4.91 -9.37 -9.06
N LEU A 8 -4.61 -8.65 -7.97
CA LEU A 8 -4.53 -9.23 -6.63
C LEU A 8 -5.91 -9.63 -6.10
N ARG A 9 -5.97 -10.75 -5.39
CA ARG A 9 -7.18 -11.25 -4.74
C ARG A 9 -6.89 -11.62 -3.30
N PHE A 10 -7.85 -11.35 -2.42
CA PHE A 10 -7.76 -11.68 -1.00
C PHE A 10 -8.88 -12.66 -0.66
N GLN A 11 -8.54 -13.75 0.03
CA GLN A 11 -9.50 -14.75 0.46
C GLN A 11 -9.39 -15.01 1.96
N ARG A 12 -10.51 -14.82 2.66
CA ARG A 12 -10.60 -15.08 4.10
C ARG A 12 -10.60 -16.59 4.37
N GLN A 13 -9.84 -17.02 5.38
CA GLN A 13 -9.70 -18.43 5.77
C GLN A 13 -10.57 -18.77 6.98
N ASN A 14 -11.89 -18.90 6.76
CA ASN A 14 -12.86 -19.17 7.84
C ASN A 14 -12.63 -20.48 8.60
N HIS A 15 -11.80 -21.41 8.09
CA HIS A 15 -11.44 -22.64 8.80
C HIS A 15 -10.74 -22.38 10.15
N PHE A 16 -10.14 -21.19 10.31
CA PHE A 16 -9.44 -20.79 11.53
C PHE A 16 -10.26 -19.87 12.44
N GLU A 17 -11.56 -19.72 12.16
CA GLU A 17 -12.46 -18.92 12.97
C GLU A 17 -12.56 -19.46 14.41
N GLY A 18 -12.53 -18.55 15.38
CA GLY A 18 -12.53 -18.90 16.82
C GLY A 18 -11.13 -19.09 17.44
N ILE A 19 -10.07 -19.14 16.63
CA ILE A 19 -8.70 -19.07 17.16
C ILE A 19 -8.39 -17.62 17.53
N SER A 20 -7.98 -17.40 18.78
CA SER A 20 -7.76 -16.06 19.34
C SER A 20 -6.27 -15.69 19.47
N ASP A 21 -5.36 -16.63 19.24
CA ASP A 21 -3.92 -16.41 19.37
C ASP A 21 -3.10 -17.01 18.21
N VAL A 22 -2.00 -16.34 17.91
CA VAL A 22 -1.10 -16.68 16.79
C VAL A 22 -0.40 -18.02 17.00
N GLU A 23 -0.10 -18.40 18.25
CA GLU A 23 0.68 -19.60 18.54
C GLU A 23 -0.15 -20.87 18.33
N THR A 24 -1.43 -20.83 18.69
CA THR A 24 -2.41 -21.84 18.33
C THR A 24 -2.56 -21.91 16.80
N LEU A 25 -2.72 -20.77 16.12
CA LEU A 25 -2.89 -20.73 14.66
C LEU A 25 -1.71 -21.37 13.91
N LYS A 26 -0.46 -21.14 14.36
CA LYS A 26 0.75 -21.79 13.79
C LYS A 26 0.66 -23.30 13.71
N ARG A 27 0.02 -23.94 14.68
CA ARG A 27 -0.10 -25.41 14.72
C ARG A 27 -1.04 -25.94 13.63
N TYR A 28 -2.00 -25.14 13.18
CA TYR A 28 -3.01 -25.54 12.19
C TYR A 28 -2.65 -25.19 10.75
N VAL A 29 -1.94 -24.08 10.52
CA VAL A 29 -1.66 -23.57 9.16
C VAL A 29 -0.60 -24.39 8.41
N GLN A 30 0.18 -25.24 9.12
CA GLN A 30 1.10 -26.25 8.55
C GLN A 30 1.93 -25.79 7.35
N GLY A 31 2.54 -24.60 7.43
CA GLY A 31 3.46 -24.09 6.41
C GLY A 31 2.81 -23.37 5.23
N GLN A 32 1.50 -23.12 5.27
CA GLN A 32 0.84 -22.22 4.32
C GLN A 32 1.11 -20.74 4.65
N ASP A 33 1.11 -19.91 3.61
CA ASP A 33 1.19 -18.47 3.77
C ASP A 33 -0.17 -17.92 4.21
N LEU A 34 -0.20 -17.19 5.31
CA LEU A 34 -1.43 -16.60 5.85
C LEU A 34 -1.13 -15.24 6.50
N LEU A 35 -1.85 -14.22 6.04
CA LEU A 35 -1.87 -12.91 6.68
C LEU A 35 -2.78 -12.96 7.91
N ILE A 36 -2.28 -12.51 9.06
CA ILE A 36 -3.02 -12.48 10.31
C ILE A 36 -3.29 -11.03 10.65
N VAL A 37 -4.56 -10.65 10.59
CA VAL A 37 -5.03 -9.34 11.02
C VAL A 37 -5.36 -9.42 12.50
N GLN A 38 -4.76 -8.52 13.29
CA GLN A 38 -4.94 -8.45 14.74
C GLN A 38 -4.92 -6.99 15.21
N ALA A 39 -5.28 -6.73 16.47
CA ALA A 39 -5.16 -5.40 17.08
C ALA A 39 -4.05 -5.40 18.14
N LYS A 40 -2.83 -4.98 17.79
CA LYS A 40 -1.68 -4.95 18.72
C LYS A 40 -0.76 -3.73 18.50
N GLY A 41 -0.87 -2.74 19.38
CA GLY A 41 0.16 -1.70 19.52
C GLY A 41 0.31 -0.81 18.28
N GLY A 42 -0.80 -0.31 17.73
CA GLY A 42 -0.83 0.61 16.60
C GLY A 42 -1.06 -0.05 15.24
N CYS A 43 -0.74 0.68 14.18
CA CYS A 43 -0.87 0.27 12.79
C CYS A 43 0.51 -0.13 12.26
N TRP A 44 0.68 -1.37 11.81
CA TRP A 44 1.94 -1.83 11.23
C TRP A 44 1.79 -3.12 10.42
N SER A 45 2.68 -3.30 9.46
CA SER A 45 2.91 -4.57 8.76
C SER A 45 4.39 -4.75 8.40
N SER A 46 4.77 -6.01 8.19
CA SER A 46 6.07 -6.36 7.59
C SER A 46 6.09 -6.04 6.10
N LEU A 47 7.26 -5.64 5.61
CA LEU A 47 7.48 -5.40 4.19
C LEU A 47 7.54 -6.71 3.39
N GLY A 48 6.74 -6.78 2.32
CA GLY A 48 6.75 -7.86 1.36
C GLY A 48 6.22 -9.18 1.92
N LYS A 49 6.22 -10.22 1.07
CA LYS A 49 5.81 -11.56 1.46
C LYS A 49 6.94 -12.26 2.21
N ALA A 50 6.86 -12.28 3.54
CA ALA A 50 7.84 -12.98 4.38
C ALA A 50 7.74 -14.51 4.31
N GLY A 51 6.56 -15.02 3.90
CA GLY A 51 6.23 -16.44 3.93
C GLY A 51 5.72 -16.90 5.30
N GLY A 52 4.95 -17.98 5.31
CA GLY A 52 4.30 -18.51 6.51
C GLY A 52 3.28 -17.52 7.11
N LEU A 53 3.26 -17.45 8.44
CA LEU A 53 2.39 -16.53 9.16
C LEU A 53 2.98 -15.12 9.23
N GLN A 54 2.32 -14.17 8.59
CA GLN A 54 2.72 -12.77 8.61
C GLN A 54 1.63 -11.93 9.27
N GLN A 55 2.01 -11.14 10.26
CA GLN A 55 1.06 -10.38 11.07
C GLN A 55 0.92 -8.95 10.53
N ILE A 56 -0.32 -8.46 10.55
CA ILE A 56 -0.70 -7.07 10.32
C ILE A 56 -1.43 -6.61 11.57
N SER A 57 -1.00 -5.49 12.15
CA SER A 57 -1.74 -4.87 13.24
C SER A 57 -2.55 -3.68 12.75
N LEU A 58 -3.82 -3.69 13.13
CA LEU A 58 -4.76 -2.59 12.98
C LEU A 58 -5.47 -2.45 14.34
N ALA A 59 -4.81 -1.75 15.26
CA ALA A 59 -5.34 -1.47 16.60
C ALA A 59 -6.28 -0.24 16.59
N ASP A 60 -6.59 0.28 17.77
CA ASP A 60 -7.42 1.48 17.94
C ASP A 60 -6.88 2.65 17.07
N ALA A 61 -7.80 3.32 16.36
CA ALA A 61 -7.55 4.40 15.40
C ALA A 61 -6.94 3.95 14.05
N CYS A 62 -6.73 2.65 13.83
CA CYS A 62 -6.26 2.09 12.56
C CYS A 62 -7.38 1.48 11.70
N GLU A 63 -8.63 1.43 12.19
CA GLU A 63 -9.71 0.64 11.59
C GLU A 63 -10.33 1.29 10.33
N THR A 64 -9.65 2.28 9.75
CA THR A 64 -10.09 2.90 8.50
C THR A 64 -9.62 2.08 7.30
N LYS A 65 -10.43 2.07 6.23
CA LYS A 65 -10.07 1.38 4.97
C LYS A 65 -8.75 1.88 4.38
N SER A 66 -8.43 3.16 4.55
CA SER A 66 -7.20 3.77 4.05
C SER A 66 -5.97 3.28 4.81
N ILE A 67 -6.04 3.22 6.15
CA ILE A 67 -4.93 2.70 6.97
C ILE A 67 -4.74 1.21 6.71
N ALA A 68 -5.81 0.42 6.68
CA ALA A 68 -5.72 -0.99 6.32
C ALA A 68 -5.09 -1.20 4.94
N ALA A 69 -5.45 -0.37 3.95
CA ALA A 69 -4.85 -0.43 2.62
C ALA A 69 -3.36 -0.03 2.62
N HIS A 70 -2.95 0.95 3.43
CA HIS A 70 -1.54 1.31 3.63
C HIS A 70 -0.72 0.13 4.19
N GLU A 71 -1.19 -0.49 5.27
CA GLU A 71 -0.49 -1.64 5.88
C GLU A 71 -0.44 -2.87 4.95
N ILE A 72 -1.50 -3.07 4.16
CA ILE A 72 -1.49 -4.07 3.09
C ILE A 72 -0.49 -3.68 2.00
N GLY A 73 -0.31 -2.40 1.67
CA GLY A 73 0.72 -1.94 0.73
C GLY A 73 2.13 -2.34 1.18
N HIS A 74 2.45 -2.20 2.46
CA HIS A 74 3.70 -2.74 3.03
C HIS A 74 3.83 -4.24 2.83
N THR A 75 2.78 -4.99 3.16
CA THR A 75 2.71 -6.45 2.95
C THR A 75 2.96 -6.86 1.50
N LEU A 76 2.51 -6.04 0.56
CA LEU A 76 2.66 -6.24 -0.88
C LEU A 76 4.03 -5.79 -1.41
N GLY A 77 4.89 -5.23 -0.56
CA GLY A 77 6.28 -4.90 -0.87
C GLY A 77 6.56 -3.41 -1.09
N PHE A 78 5.62 -2.52 -0.78
CA PHE A 78 5.88 -1.09 -0.87
C PHE A 78 6.56 -0.55 0.37
N TYR A 79 7.71 0.09 0.17
CA TYR A 79 8.22 1.07 1.12
C TYR A 79 7.34 2.32 1.08
N HIS A 80 7.50 3.19 2.08
CA HIS A 80 6.92 4.51 1.98
C HIS A 80 7.50 5.29 0.79
N THR A 81 6.67 6.10 0.13
CA THR A 81 7.07 6.82 -1.09
C THR A 81 8.19 7.83 -0.81
N MET A 82 8.22 8.46 0.37
CA MET A 82 9.32 9.35 0.77
C MET A 82 10.64 8.60 1.04
N SER A 83 10.69 7.27 0.94
CA SER A 83 11.93 6.51 1.03
C SER A 83 12.50 6.10 -0.33
N ARG A 84 11.93 6.58 -1.44
CA ARG A 84 12.47 6.34 -2.78
C ARG A 84 13.88 6.90 -2.93
N HIS A 85 14.67 6.26 -3.79
CA HIS A 85 16.05 6.64 -4.10
C HIS A 85 16.17 8.02 -4.77
N ASP A 86 15.13 8.44 -5.49
CA ASP A 86 15.02 9.71 -6.21
C ASP A 86 14.29 10.81 -5.42
N ARG A 87 13.90 10.56 -4.17
CA ARG A 87 13.04 11.48 -3.40
C ARG A 87 13.57 12.91 -3.29
N ASN A 88 14.90 13.08 -3.27
CA ASN A 88 15.53 14.37 -3.02
C ASN A 88 15.39 15.32 -4.22
N ASP A 89 14.89 14.83 -5.35
CA ASP A 89 14.49 15.64 -6.52
C ASP A 89 13.05 16.15 -6.40
N HIS A 90 12.29 15.64 -5.41
CA HIS A 90 10.84 15.83 -5.31
C HIS A 90 10.39 16.49 -3.99
N ILE A 91 11.10 16.20 -2.90
CA ILE A 91 10.78 16.66 -1.55
C ILE A 91 12.03 17.06 -0.76
N ILE A 92 11.83 17.92 0.22
CA ILE A 92 12.79 18.29 1.26
C ILE A 92 12.36 17.59 2.55
N VAL A 93 13.31 16.95 3.24
CA VAL A 93 13.13 16.40 4.59
C VAL A 93 13.66 17.40 5.60
N ASN A 94 12.79 18.04 6.37
CA ASN A 94 13.14 19.05 7.36
C ASN A 94 13.57 18.39 8.68
N VAL A 95 14.77 17.80 8.69
CA VAL A 95 15.28 16.98 9.82
C VAL A 95 15.22 17.71 11.17
N GLU A 96 15.43 19.02 11.18
CA GLU A 96 15.40 19.85 12.40
C GLU A 96 14.02 19.88 13.09
N ASN A 97 12.94 19.59 12.35
CA ASN A 97 11.59 19.49 12.90
C ASN A 97 11.15 18.04 13.13
N ILE A 98 12.03 17.04 12.93
CA ILE A 98 11.70 15.63 13.18
C ILE A 98 12.11 15.26 14.60
N GLN A 99 11.21 14.63 15.34
CA GLN A 99 11.52 14.08 16.66
C GLN A 99 12.72 13.11 16.55
N LYS A 100 13.76 13.32 17.36
CA LYS A 100 15.06 12.63 17.25
C LYS A 100 14.98 11.10 17.16
N TYR A 101 14.04 10.47 17.86
CA TYR A 101 13.84 9.02 17.84
C TYR A 101 13.34 8.49 16.47
N TRP A 102 12.70 9.33 15.67
CA TRP A 102 12.04 8.96 14.42
C TRP A 102 12.87 9.27 13.17
N VAL A 103 14.01 9.95 13.30
CA VAL A 103 14.83 10.42 12.16
C VAL A 103 15.23 9.27 11.21
N SER A 104 15.54 8.09 11.75
CA SER A 104 15.92 6.93 10.93
C SER A 104 14.78 6.40 10.05
N LEU A 105 13.51 6.68 10.38
CA LEU A 105 12.37 6.31 9.53
C LEU A 105 12.23 7.20 8.29
N PHE A 106 12.96 8.32 8.26
CA PHE A 106 13.00 9.24 7.13
C PHE A 106 14.22 8.98 6.24
N GLU A 107 14.89 7.82 6.32
CA GLU A 107 15.98 7.47 5.42
C GLU A 107 15.47 7.04 4.04
N TRP A 108 16.20 7.40 2.97
CA TRP A 108 15.93 6.87 1.64
C TRP A 108 16.52 5.47 1.49
N LYS A 109 16.06 4.74 0.48
CA LYS A 109 16.57 3.42 0.11
C LYS A 109 17.29 3.51 -1.24
N SER A 110 18.22 2.60 -1.51
CA SER A 110 18.86 2.49 -2.82
C SER A 110 17.84 2.06 -3.88
N SER A 111 18.19 2.26 -5.16
CA SER A 111 17.35 1.79 -6.28
C SER A 111 17.20 0.27 -6.32
N GLU A 112 18.16 -0.48 -5.76
CA GLU A 112 18.10 -1.94 -5.60
C GLU A 112 17.05 -2.37 -4.56
N MET A 113 16.90 -1.60 -3.47
CA MET A 113 15.93 -1.89 -2.42
C MET A 113 14.55 -1.31 -2.72
N ASN A 114 14.49 -0.13 -3.37
CA ASN A 114 13.25 0.58 -3.67
C ASN A 114 13.24 0.95 -5.17
N HIS A 115 12.86 -0.03 -5.97
CA HIS A 115 12.77 0.09 -7.42
C HIS A 115 11.40 0.66 -7.82
N ASN A 116 11.40 1.83 -8.47
CA ASN A 116 10.19 2.55 -8.88
C ASN A 116 9.67 2.16 -10.28
N PHE A 117 10.34 1.23 -10.97
CA PHE A 117 10.01 0.82 -12.35
C PHE A 117 10.01 1.96 -13.39
N GLY A 118 10.77 3.04 -13.12
CA GLY A 118 10.80 4.23 -13.96
C GLY A 118 9.50 5.04 -13.92
N LEU A 119 8.65 4.82 -12.92
CA LEU A 119 7.44 5.59 -12.70
C LEU A 119 7.74 6.89 -11.95
N ASP A 120 7.01 7.94 -12.27
CA ASP A 120 7.14 9.26 -11.64
C ASP A 120 6.96 9.19 -10.12
N TYR A 121 7.49 10.20 -9.42
CA TYR A 121 7.28 10.32 -7.98
C TYR A 121 5.85 10.71 -7.68
N ASP A 122 5.16 9.86 -6.92
CA ASP A 122 3.74 10.00 -6.70
C ASP A 122 3.43 10.86 -5.48
N TYR A 123 2.78 12.00 -5.71
CA TYR A 123 2.38 12.88 -4.64
C TYR A 123 1.12 12.46 -3.88
N ASP A 124 0.34 11.56 -4.48
CA ASP A 124 -0.97 11.15 -3.96
C ASP A 124 -1.00 9.68 -3.55
N SER A 125 0.18 9.05 -3.51
CA SER A 125 0.37 7.67 -3.07
C SER A 125 -0.22 7.44 -1.68
N ILE A 126 -0.87 6.29 -1.50
CA ILE A 126 -1.35 5.87 -0.18
C ILE A 126 -0.19 5.56 0.78
N MET A 127 1.00 5.26 0.24
CA MET A 127 2.22 4.89 0.97
C MET A 127 3.05 6.09 1.41
N ARG A 128 2.53 7.30 1.31
CA ARG A 128 3.25 8.53 1.61
C ARG A 128 2.89 9.05 3.01
N TYR A 129 3.89 9.59 3.69
CA TYR A 129 3.69 10.32 4.95
C TYR A 129 2.97 11.65 4.71
N ARG A 130 2.23 12.09 5.73
CA ARG A 130 1.68 13.44 5.81
C ARG A 130 2.81 14.45 6.00
N ALA A 131 2.52 15.72 5.69
CA ALA A 131 3.49 16.79 5.78
C ALA A 131 4.12 16.96 7.17
N SER A 132 3.36 16.68 8.25
CA SER A 132 3.75 16.91 9.64
C SER A 132 4.02 15.61 10.42
N ASP A 133 4.16 14.46 9.76
CA ASP A 133 4.42 13.19 10.45
C ASP A 133 5.73 13.26 11.23
N ALA A 134 5.71 12.74 12.46
CA ALA A 134 6.82 12.76 13.42
C ALA A 134 7.37 14.17 13.77
N ALA A 135 6.59 15.23 13.55
CA ALA A 135 7.02 16.60 13.83
C ALA A 135 7.27 16.86 15.32
N ILE A 136 8.24 17.73 15.62
CA ILE A 136 8.42 18.37 16.94
C ILE A 136 7.37 19.45 17.12
N ASN A 137 7.25 20.36 16.14
CA ASN A 137 6.17 21.32 16.04
C ASN A 137 5.22 20.91 14.89
N PRO A 138 3.98 20.48 15.18
CA PRO A 138 3.03 20.00 14.17
C PRO A 138 2.55 21.11 13.20
N GLU A 139 2.77 22.39 13.51
CA GLU A 139 2.46 23.49 12.58
C GLU A 139 3.54 23.68 11.50
N LEU A 140 4.69 23.02 11.63
CA LEU A 140 5.76 23.03 10.65
C LEU A 140 5.86 21.66 9.96
N PRO A 141 6.10 21.61 8.63
CA PRO A 141 6.22 20.34 7.93
C PRO A 141 7.56 19.65 8.24
N THR A 142 7.54 18.32 8.36
CA THR A 142 8.73 17.46 8.26
C THR A 142 9.05 17.10 6.81
N LEU A 143 8.06 17.12 5.92
CA LEU A 143 8.20 16.88 4.48
C LEU A 143 7.63 18.06 3.68
N THR A 144 8.45 18.66 2.81
CA THR A 144 8.04 19.77 1.95
C THR A 144 8.24 19.41 0.47
N PRO A 145 7.17 19.36 -0.35
CA PRO A 145 7.29 19.24 -1.81
C PRO A 145 8.00 20.45 -2.42
N TYR A 146 8.86 20.23 -3.42
CA TYR A 146 9.40 21.35 -4.21
C TYR A 146 8.31 22.02 -5.04
N ASP A 147 7.48 21.21 -5.70
CA ASP A 147 6.32 21.70 -6.41
C ASP A 147 5.21 22.04 -5.42
N LYS A 148 4.78 23.31 -5.45
CA LYS A 148 3.88 23.89 -4.47
C LYS A 148 2.45 23.39 -4.64
N ASP A 149 2.09 22.92 -5.83
CA ASP A 149 0.75 22.43 -6.12
C ASP A 149 0.43 21.14 -5.33
N TYR A 150 1.47 20.43 -4.86
CA TYR A 150 1.35 19.19 -4.09
C TYR A 150 1.47 19.36 -2.57
N ARG A 151 1.50 20.59 -2.05
CA ARG A 151 1.64 20.83 -0.60
C ARG A 151 0.51 20.23 0.22
N GLU A 152 -0.70 20.28 -0.30
CA GLU A 152 -1.93 19.83 0.39
C GLU A 152 -2.31 18.39 0.05
N THR A 153 -1.57 17.71 -0.83
CA THR A 153 -1.92 16.34 -1.25
C THR A 153 -1.17 15.24 -0.46
N LEU A 154 -0.27 15.64 0.44
CA LEU A 154 0.46 14.74 1.32
C LEU A 154 -0.47 13.99 2.28
N GLY A 155 -0.50 12.66 2.19
CA GLY A 155 -1.30 11.78 3.04
C GLY A 155 -2.67 11.36 2.48
N SER A 156 -2.77 11.27 1.15
CA SER A 156 -3.94 10.74 0.43
C SER A 156 -4.46 9.42 1.04
N PRO A 157 -5.78 9.28 1.26
CA PRO A 157 -6.37 8.05 1.79
C PRO A 157 -6.67 7.00 0.71
N PHE A 158 -6.27 7.24 -0.55
CA PHE A 158 -6.63 6.40 -1.69
C PHE A 158 -5.41 5.75 -2.34
N VAL A 159 -5.57 4.50 -2.81
CA VAL A 159 -4.60 3.88 -3.71
C VAL A 159 -4.57 4.70 -4.99
N SER A 160 -3.43 5.29 -5.30
CA SER A 160 -3.29 6.15 -6.47
C SER A 160 -3.21 5.34 -7.76
N PHE A 161 -3.23 6.05 -8.89
CA PHE A 161 -2.94 5.46 -10.20
C PHE A 161 -1.53 4.85 -10.25
N ILE A 162 -0.51 5.55 -9.73
CA ILE A 162 0.88 5.10 -9.78
C ILE A 162 1.08 3.91 -8.83
N ASP A 163 0.43 3.89 -7.66
CA ASP A 163 0.44 2.74 -6.74
C ASP A 163 -0.06 1.46 -7.44
N ALA A 164 -1.24 1.54 -8.08
CA ALA A 164 -1.82 0.41 -8.80
C ALA A 164 -0.94 -0.02 -9.98
N LEU A 165 -0.40 0.93 -10.74
CA LEU A 165 0.48 0.68 -11.87
C LEU A 165 1.77 -0.03 -11.46
N MET A 166 2.40 0.43 -10.38
CA MET A 166 3.63 -0.14 -9.83
C MET A 166 3.39 -1.56 -9.33
N LEU A 167 2.26 -1.81 -8.68
CA LEU A 167 1.90 -3.11 -8.16
C LEU A 167 1.57 -4.10 -9.27
N ASN A 168 0.91 -3.65 -10.34
CA ASN A 168 0.66 -4.46 -11.53
C ASN A 168 1.96 -4.87 -12.23
N LYS A 169 2.97 -3.98 -12.28
CA LYS A 169 4.31 -4.32 -12.77
C LYS A 169 5.00 -5.34 -11.85
N LEU A 170 4.89 -5.17 -10.54
CA LEU A 170 5.53 -6.05 -9.55
C LEU A 170 4.95 -7.48 -9.57
N TYR A 171 3.63 -7.62 -9.74
CA TYR A 171 2.91 -8.91 -9.67
C TYR A 171 2.54 -9.51 -11.04
N GLY A 172 2.98 -8.90 -12.14
CA GLY A 172 2.72 -9.41 -13.50
C GLY A 172 1.24 -9.37 -13.89
N CYS A 173 0.52 -8.31 -13.51
CA CYS A 173 -0.87 -8.10 -13.86
C CYS A 173 -1.00 -7.42 -15.24
N ASP A 174 -0.57 -8.10 -16.31
CA ASP A 174 -0.39 -7.49 -17.65
C ASP A 174 -1.69 -6.87 -18.22
N SER A 175 -2.83 -7.50 -17.98
CA SER A 175 -4.13 -7.03 -18.43
C SER A 175 -4.59 -5.74 -17.75
N GLU A 176 -4.50 -5.70 -16.42
CA GLU A 176 -4.85 -4.54 -15.60
C GLU A 176 -3.86 -3.40 -15.87
N LEU A 177 -2.59 -3.73 -16.09
CA LEU A 177 -1.57 -2.79 -16.54
C LEU A 177 -1.95 -2.14 -17.88
N ALA A 178 -2.35 -2.93 -18.88
CA ALA A 178 -2.75 -2.42 -20.19
C ALA A 178 -4.00 -1.52 -20.11
N GLU A 179 -4.99 -1.89 -19.29
CA GLU A 179 -6.20 -1.09 -19.07
C GLU A 179 -5.87 0.28 -18.45
N LEU A 180 -5.04 0.30 -17.40
CA LEU A 180 -4.62 1.54 -16.75
C LEU A 180 -3.84 2.48 -17.68
N ILE A 181 -2.93 1.93 -18.50
CA ILE A 181 -2.17 2.73 -19.48
C ILE A 181 -3.12 3.36 -20.51
N SER A 182 -4.08 2.59 -21.03
CA SER A 182 -5.10 3.08 -21.96
C SER A 182 -5.95 4.21 -21.36
N LEU A 183 -6.39 4.05 -20.11
CA LEU A 183 -7.13 5.10 -19.39
C LEU A 183 -6.31 6.39 -19.27
N ARG A 184 -5.02 6.29 -18.92
CA ARG A 184 -4.12 7.44 -18.82
C ARG A 184 -4.02 8.19 -20.15
N GLU A 185 -3.77 7.48 -21.25
CA GLU A 185 -3.66 8.06 -22.59
C GLU A 185 -4.94 8.80 -22.99
N SER A 186 -6.11 8.24 -22.65
CA SER A 186 -7.40 8.89 -22.93
C SER A 186 -7.59 10.22 -22.18
N CYS A 187 -7.12 10.32 -20.93
CA CYS A 187 -7.17 11.55 -20.15
C CYS A 187 -6.28 12.66 -20.74
N TYR A 188 -5.07 12.31 -21.18
CA TYR A 188 -4.15 13.29 -21.80
C TYR A 188 -4.60 13.72 -23.20
N ALA A 189 -5.36 12.89 -23.91
CA ALA A 189 -5.93 13.23 -25.21
C ALA A 189 -7.13 14.19 -25.12
N GLY A 190 -7.54 14.64 -23.93
CA GLY A 190 -8.66 15.56 -23.75
C GLY A 190 -10.02 14.95 -24.10
N VAL A 191 -10.10 13.61 -24.16
CA VAL A 191 -11.36 12.91 -24.39
C VAL A 191 -12.17 13.01 -23.09
N PRO A 192 -13.37 13.60 -23.10
CA PRO A 192 -14.19 13.69 -21.90
C PRO A 192 -14.43 12.29 -21.36
N HIS A 193 -14.27 12.12 -20.03
CA HIS A 193 -14.60 10.92 -19.29
C HIS A 193 -15.78 10.17 -19.95
N MET A 194 -15.53 8.97 -20.48
CA MET A 194 -16.63 8.05 -20.70
C MET A 194 -17.25 7.81 -19.33
N SER A 195 -18.40 8.44 -19.12
CA SER A 195 -19.29 8.27 -17.99
C SER A 195 -19.41 6.79 -17.68
N HIS A 196 -18.96 6.35 -16.50
CA HIS A 196 -19.36 5.15 -15.74
C HIS A 196 -20.16 4.06 -16.48
N ASN A 197 -19.69 3.61 -17.64
CA ASN A 197 -20.30 2.59 -18.50
C ASN A 197 -19.34 2.26 -19.64
N VAL A 198 -18.07 2.01 -19.31
CA VAL A 198 -17.37 0.99 -20.09
C VAL A 198 -18.00 -0.30 -19.61
N GLY A 199 -19.01 -0.77 -20.33
CA GLY A 199 -19.49 -2.14 -20.17
C GLY A 199 -18.25 -3.00 -20.19
N ALA A 200 -17.94 -3.62 -19.05
CA ALA A 200 -16.81 -4.49 -18.91
C ALA A 200 -16.82 -5.41 -20.13
N LEU A 201 -15.82 -5.27 -21.01
CA LEU A 201 -15.38 -6.38 -21.83
C LEU A 201 -14.74 -7.37 -20.87
N SER A 202 -15.57 -7.95 -20.01
CA SER A 202 -15.37 -9.19 -19.32
C SER A 202 -15.40 -10.26 -20.41
N ALA A 203 -14.32 -10.33 -21.18
CA ALA A 203 -13.82 -11.64 -21.52
C ALA A 203 -13.49 -12.29 -20.17
N SER A 204 -14.44 -13.08 -19.67
CA SER A 204 -14.25 -14.00 -18.56
C SER A 204 -13.26 -15.07 -19.02
N ILE A 205 -12.01 -14.68 -19.20
CA ILE A 205 -10.91 -15.62 -19.18
C ILE A 205 -10.88 -16.06 -17.72
N GLY A 206 -11.12 -17.35 -17.46
CA GLY A 206 -10.93 -17.90 -16.13
C GLY A 206 -9.47 -17.68 -15.73
N ARG A 207 -9.20 -16.65 -14.94
CA ARG A 207 -7.84 -16.28 -14.55
C ARG A 207 -7.48 -16.93 -13.22
N THR A 208 -6.79 -18.06 -13.29
CA THR A 208 -6.16 -18.70 -12.13
C THR A 208 -4.82 -18.02 -11.85
N TYR A 209 -4.85 -16.89 -11.12
CA TYR A 209 -3.64 -16.32 -10.51
C TYR A 209 -3.43 -16.90 -9.11
N SER A 210 -3.02 -18.18 -9.02
CA SER A 210 -2.72 -18.78 -7.71
C SER A 210 -1.60 -18.05 -6.96
N ARG A 211 -0.72 -17.33 -7.67
CA ARG A 211 0.37 -16.52 -7.09
C ARG A 211 -0.07 -15.16 -6.55
N ASN A 212 -1.19 -14.62 -7.01
CA ASN A 212 -1.70 -13.30 -6.65
C ASN A 212 -2.91 -13.37 -5.69
N LEU A 213 -3.17 -14.57 -5.19
CA LEU A 213 -4.16 -14.84 -4.16
C LEU A 213 -3.47 -14.82 -2.80
N LEU A 214 -3.87 -13.88 -1.95
CA LEU A 214 -3.42 -13.78 -0.57
C LEU A 214 -4.52 -14.31 0.35
N TYR A 215 -4.14 -15.21 1.25
CA TYR A 215 -5.04 -15.71 2.28
C TYR A 215 -4.88 -14.88 3.54
N TYR A 216 -6.00 -14.58 4.21
CA TYR A 216 -5.96 -13.86 5.47
C TYR A 216 -6.96 -14.38 6.50
N GLN A 217 -6.68 -14.14 7.77
CA GLN A 217 -7.55 -14.41 8.90
C GLN A 217 -7.49 -13.25 9.90
N GLU A 218 -8.66 -12.83 10.38
CA GLU A 218 -8.80 -11.89 11.50
C GLU A 218 -8.84 -12.67 12.82
N LEU A 219 -8.03 -12.29 13.81
CA LEU A 219 -8.15 -12.84 15.16
C LEU A 219 -9.31 -12.16 15.89
N GLN A 220 -10.00 -12.86 16.80
CA GLN A 220 -11.15 -12.31 17.53
C GLN A 220 -10.89 -11.00 18.29
N SER A 221 -9.63 -10.65 18.53
CA SER A 221 -9.23 -9.37 19.13
C SER A 221 -9.19 -8.19 18.14
N SER A 222 -9.23 -8.42 16.82
CA SER A 222 -9.32 -7.36 15.82
C SER A 222 -10.76 -6.94 15.58
N LYS A 223 -11.04 -5.63 15.67
CA LYS A 223 -12.31 -5.00 15.27
C LYS A 223 -12.26 -4.45 13.84
N VAL A 224 -11.53 -5.12 12.95
CA VAL A 224 -11.25 -4.65 11.58
C VAL A 224 -12.22 -5.26 10.60
#